data_AF-A0A1P8FGB1-F1
#
_entry.id   AF-A0A1P8FGB1-F1
#
_cell.length_a   1.000
_cell.length_b   1.000
_cell.length_c   1.000
_cell.angle_alpha   90.00
_cell.angle_beta   90.00
_cell.angle_gamma   90.00
#
_symmetry.space_group_name_H-M   'P 1'
#
loop_
_entity.id
_entity.type
_entity.pdbx_description
1 polymer ?
#
loop_
_entity_poly.entity_id
_entity_poly.type
_entity_poly.pdbx_seq_one_letter_code
_entity_poly.pdbx_strand_id
1 'polypeptide(L)'
;MAKTLHVDIVSAEQAIYSGEAEMVIAPGEAGELGILPEHVPLITRIKPGTIRIKQASGEEEVIYVSGGMMEVQPDVVTVLADTSVRAHDLDEAKALEAKRRAEEAIVNRTGAMDVALAQVELAQAMAQLAAISKLRKLK
;
A
#
# COMPACT_ATOMS: atom_id res chain seq x y z
N MET A 1 17.46 6.50 23.80
CA MET A 1 17.36 6.35 22.33
C MET A 1 16.16 5.47 22.07
N ALA A 2 15.23 5.87 21.21
CA ALA A 2 14.14 4.99 20.80
C ALA A 2 14.77 3.81 20.06
N LYS A 3 14.30 2.57 20.31
CA LYS A 3 14.71 1.44 19.49
C LYS A 3 14.14 1.65 18.08
N THR A 4 14.92 1.30 17.07
CA THR A 4 14.51 1.37 15.66
C THR A 4 14.48 -0.04 15.08
N LEU A 5 13.75 -0.20 13.97
CA LEU A 5 13.73 -1.40 13.15
C LEU A 5 14.05 -1.02 11.71
N HIS A 6 14.70 -1.93 10.98
CA HIS A 6 14.95 -1.72 9.56
C HIS A 6 13.72 -2.07 8.75
N VAL A 7 13.37 -1.23 7.78
CA VAL A 7 12.18 -1.41 6.94
C VAL A 7 12.58 -1.41 5.49
N ASP A 8 12.30 -2.51 4.82
CA ASP A 8 12.45 -2.64 3.37
C ASP A 8 11.09 -2.82 2.72
N ILE A 9 10.79 -1.97 1.75
CA ILE A 9 9.63 -2.12 0.88
C ILE A 9 10.14 -2.31 -0.54
N VAL A 10 9.87 -3.48 -1.10
CA VAL A 10 10.34 -3.92 -2.41
C VAL A 10 9.17 -4.36 -3.28
N SER A 11 9.25 -4.10 -4.58
CA SER A 11 8.42 -4.72 -5.60
C SER A 11 9.25 -5.66 -6.46
N ALA A 12 8.60 -6.39 -7.36
CA ALA A 12 9.29 -7.23 -8.33
C ALA A 12 10.25 -6.45 -9.25
N GLU A 13 10.02 -5.15 -9.42
CA GLU A 13 10.77 -4.31 -10.36
C GLU A 13 11.84 -3.44 -9.68
N GLN A 14 11.61 -2.98 -8.45
CA GLN A 14 12.52 -2.07 -7.76
C GLN A 14 12.35 -2.04 -6.23
N ALA A 15 13.41 -1.61 -5.54
CA ALA A 15 13.32 -1.22 -4.13
C ALA A 15 12.66 0.16 -4.01
N ILE A 16 11.58 0.25 -3.23
CA ILE A 16 10.75 1.46 -3.10
C ILE A 16 11.18 2.26 -1.89
N TYR A 17 11.53 1.58 -0.80
CA TYR A 17 11.98 2.19 0.44
C TYR A 17 12.93 1.24 1.15
N SER A 18 13.96 1.82 1.77
CA SER A 18 14.86 1.13 2.68
C SER A 18 15.37 2.14 3.70
N GLY A 19 15.21 1.87 4.99
CA GLY A 19 15.53 2.83 6.04
C GLY A 19 15.20 2.35 7.45
N GLU A 20 15.58 3.15 8.45
CA GLU A 20 15.24 2.89 9.85
C GLU A 20 13.94 3.60 10.26
N ALA A 21 13.10 2.88 11.00
CA ALA A 21 11.82 3.38 11.51
C ALA A 21 11.64 3.08 13.00
N GLU A 22 10.96 3.97 13.71
CA GLU A 22 10.47 3.70 15.07
C GLU A 22 9.24 2.79 15.05
N MET A 23 8.44 2.86 13.98
CA MET A 23 7.18 2.14 13.84
C MET A 23 6.77 2.06 12.38
N VAL A 24 6.15 0.93 12.01
CA VAL A 24 5.49 0.74 10.72
C VAL A 24 4.03 0.40 10.94
N ILE A 25 3.14 1.03 10.18
CA ILE A 25 1.72 0.70 10.18
C ILE A 25 1.35 0.20 8.79
N ALA A 26 0.77 -1.00 8.70
CA ALA A 26 0.39 -1.62 7.44
C ALA A 26 -1.02 -2.25 7.51
N PRO A 27 -1.78 -2.22 6.40
CA PRO A 27 -3.11 -2.82 6.34
C PRO A 27 -3.03 -4.34 6.15
N GLY A 28 -2.95 -5.09 7.24
CA GLY A 28 -2.96 -6.55 7.23
C GLY A 28 -4.30 -7.17 6.82
N GLU A 29 -4.29 -8.48 6.55
CA GLU A 29 -5.48 -9.23 6.17
C GLU A 29 -6.59 -9.17 7.24
N ALA A 30 -6.25 -9.29 8.52
CA ALA A 30 -7.20 -9.24 9.63
C ALA A 30 -7.52 -7.81 10.12
N GLY A 31 -6.82 -6.79 9.64
CA GLY A 31 -6.95 -5.40 10.11
C GLY A 31 -5.65 -4.62 10.02
N GLU A 32 -5.64 -3.40 10.56
CA GLU A 32 -4.42 -2.58 10.65
C GLU A 32 -3.42 -3.18 11.63
N LEU A 33 -2.16 -3.28 11.21
CA LEU A 33 -1.05 -3.82 11.99
C LEU A 33 -0.03 -2.71 12.28
N GLY A 34 0.28 -2.49 13.55
CA GLY A 34 1.38 -1.62 13.98
C GLY A 34 2.56 -2.47 14.44
N ILE A 35 3.68 -2.38 13.73
CA ILE A 35 4.92 -3.09 14.03
C ILE A 35 5.90 -2.14 14.71
N LEU A 36 6.39 -2.58 15.86
CA LEU A 36 7.40 -1.92 16.67
C LEU A 36 8.70 -2.74 16.66
N PRO A 37 9.84 -2.18 17.11
CA PRO A 37 11.08 -2.93 17.25
C PRO A 37 10.89 -4.15 18.17
N GLU A 38 11.59 -5.25 17.89
CA GLU A 38 11.51 -6.51 18.65
C GLU A 38 10.13 -7.19 18.58
N HIS A 39 9.35 -6.91 17.53
CA HIS A 39 8.08 -7.59 17.29
C HIS A 39 8.31 -9.09 17.04
N VAL A 40 7.37 -9.91 17.51
CA VAL A 40 7.40 -11.37 17.29
C VAL A 40 7.39 -11.65 15.79
N PRO A 41 8.20 -12.61 15.29
CA PRO A 41 8.20 -12.94 13.87
C PRO A 41 6.81 -13.27 13.35
N LEU A 42 6.44 -12.66 12.23
CA LEU A 42 5.10 -12.75 11.65
C LEU A 42 5.20 -12.71 10.13
N ILE A 43 4.47 -13.58 9.46
CA ILE A 43 4.28 -13.54 8.02
C ILE A 43 2.79 -13.39 7.76
N THR A 44 2.39 -12.36 7.01
CA THR A 44 0.97 -12.06 6.76
C THR A 44 0.75 -11.42 5.40
N ARG A 45 -0.46 -11.57 4.86
CA ARG A 45 -0.87 -10.85 3.65
C ARG A 45 -1.24 -9.41 3.98
N ILE A 46 -0.94 -8.53 3.05
CA ILE A 46 -1.26 -7.10 3.13
C ILE A 46 -2.36 -6.80 2.10
N LYS A 47 -3.37 -6.07 2.54
CA LYS A 47 -4.44 -5.55 1.68
C LYS A 47 -3.97 -4.30 0.92
N PRO A 48 -4.61 -3.96 -0.20
CA PRO A 48 -4.37 -2.67 -0.85
C PRO A 48 -4.62 -1.51 0.12
N GLY A 49 -3.65 -0.60 0.24
CA GLY A 49 -3.75 0.52 1.17
C GLY A 49 -2.44 1.27 1.36
N THR A 50 -2.38 2.09 2.40
CA THR A 50 -1.21 2.94 2.69
C THR A 50 -0.40 2.35 3.84
N ILE A 51 0.88 2.13 3.62
CA ILE A 51 1.85 1.85 4.67
C ILE A 51 2.39 3.18 5.17
N ARG A 52 2.39 3.37 6.49
CA ARG A 52 2.95 4.54 7.15
C ARG A 52 4.20 4.14 7.92
N ILE A 53 5.29 4.83 7.65
CA ILE A 53 6.59 4.59 8.28
C ILE A 53 6.91 5.83 9.10
N LYS A 54 7.06 5.66 10.40
CA LYS A 54 7.51 6.73 11.28
C LYS A 54 9.03 6.63 11.43
N GLN A 55 9.75 7.55 10.82
CA GLN A 55 11.21 7.57 10.86
C GLN A 55 11.73 8.05 12.22
N ALA A 56 12.98 7.70 12.53
CA ALA A 56 13.66 8.16 13.75
C ALA A 56 13.87 9.68 13.80
N SER A 57 13.85 10.34 12.64
CA SER A 57 13.87 11.82 12.52
C SER A 57 12.58 12.48 13.00
N GLY A 58 11.50 11.71 13.20
CA GLY A 58 10.16 12.21 13.47
C GLY A 58 9.33 12.48 12.23
N GLU A 59 9.89 12.34 11.03
CA GLU A 59 9.15 12.44 9.77
C GLU A 59 8.31 11.17 9.51
N GLU A 60 7.11 11.36 8.97
CA GLU A 60 6.27 10.25 8.52
C GLU A 60 6.34 10.11 7.00
N GLU A 61 6.68 8.92 6.53
CA GLU A 61 6.62 8.56 5.12
C GLU A 61 5.41 7.68 4.85
N VAL A 62 4.67 7.99 3.79
CA VAL A 62 3.46 7.25 3.42
C VAL A 62 3.64 6.69 2.02
N ILE A 63 3.48 5.38 1.91
CA ILE A 63 3.66 4.64 0.66
C ILE A 63 2.37 3.89 0.36
N TYR A 64 1.86 4.02 -0.87
CA TYR A 64 0.73 3.23 -1.31
C TYR A 64 1.21 1.89 -1.88
N VAL A 65 0.57 0.81 -1.42
CA VAL A 65 0.76 -0.54 -1.94
C VAL A 65 -0.57 -1.10 -2.42
N SER A 66 -0.57 -1.78 -3.55
CA SER A 66 -1.76 -2.45 -4.08
C SER A 66 -2.07 -3.77 -3.38
N GLY A 67 -1.19 -4.24 -2.51
CA GLY A 67 -1.27 -5.52 -1.81
C GLY A 67 0.07 -6.25 -1.86
N GLY A 68 0.14 -7.40 -1.20
CA GLY A 68 1.31 -8.27 -1.22
C GLY A 68 1.49 -9.05 0.08
N MET A 69 2.75 -9.25 0.48
CA MET A 69 3.14 -10.00 1.68
C MET A 69 4.03 -9.14 2.59
N MET A 70 3.80 -9.22 3.90
CA MET A 70 4.70 -8.66 4.91
C MET A 70 5.35 -9.80 5.68
N GLU A 71 6.66 -9.71 5.82
CA GLU A 71 7.45 -10.50 6.74
C GLU A 71 8.02 -9.58 7.82
N VAL A 72 7.84 -9.97 9.07
CA VAL A 72 8.38 -9.32 10.26
C VAL A 72 9.35 -10.31 10.89
N GLN A 73 10.58 -9.88 11.06
CA GLN A 73 11.62 -10.51 11.87
C GLN A 73 11.96 -9.58 13.05
N PRO A 74 12.73 -10.03 14.05
CA PRO A 74 12.94 -9.25 15.28
C PRO A 74 13.49 -7.83 15.05
N ASP A 75 14.35 -7.66 14.05
CA ASP A 75 15.05 -6.39 13.77
C ASP A 75 14.73 -5.79 12.39
N VAL A 76 14.04 -6.56 11.52
CA VAL A 76 13.76 -6.15 10.13
C VAL A 76 12.32 -6.48 9.74
N VAL A 77 11.70 -5.55 9.02
CA VAL A 77 10.39 -5.73 8.38
C VAL A 77 10.58 -5.59 6.88
N THR A 78 10.13 -6.61 6.16
CA THR A 78 10.18 -6.63 4.69
C THR A 78 8.77 -6.71 4.14
N VAL A 79 8.45 -5.78 3.24
CA VAL A 79 7.19 -5.75 2.52
C VAL A 79 7.46 -6.03 1.05
N LEU A 80 6.91 -7.14 0.57
CA LEU A 80 6.88 -7.55 -0.82
C LEU A 80 5.56 -7.07 -1.42
N ALA A 81 5.59 -5.97 -2.17
CA ALA A 81 4.41 -5.37 -2.80
C ALA A 81 4.27 -5.82 -4.26
N ASP A 82 3.04 -6.16 -4.68
CA ASP A 82 2.76 -6.56 -6.07
C ASP A 82 2.93 -5.36 -7.03
N THR A 83 2.39 -4.20 -6.64
CA THR A 83 2.69 -2.89 -7.24
C THR A 83 2.69 -1.81 -6.16
N SER A 84 3.59 -0.85 -6.30
CA SER A 84 3.83 0.20 -5.31
C SER A 84 4.14 1.51 -6.00
N VAL A 85 3.40 2.55 -5.66
CA VAL A 85 3.67 3.90 -6.16
C VAL A 85 3.92 4.76 -4.93
N ARG A 86 5.04 5.47 -4.90
CA ARG A 86 5.32 6.42 -3.82
C ARG A 86 4.23 7.50 -3.83
N ALA A 87 3.81 7.97 -2.65
CA ALA A 87 2.72 8.93 -2.55
C ALA A 87 2.92 10.23 -3.36
N HIS A 88 4.18 10.60 -3.65
CA HIS A 88 4.52 11.75 -4.49
C HIS A 88 4.37 11.52 -6.00
N ASP A 89 4.29 10.26 -6.43
CA ASP A 89 4.14 9.84 -7.84
C ASP A 89 2.71 9.39 -8.18
N LEU A 90 1.76 9.47 -7.23
CA LEU A 90 0.36 9.19 -7.52
C LEU A 90 -0.24 10.30 -8.39
N ASP A 91 -0.28 10.04 -9.69
CA ASP A 91 -0.91 10.88 -10.70
C ASP A 91 -2.45 10.72 -10.63
N GLU A 92 -3.11 11.66 -9.93
CA GLU A 92 -4.57 11.73 -9.76
C GLU A 92 -5.32 11.64 -11.10
N ALA A 93 -4.72 12.17 -12.18
CA ALA A 93 -5.29 12.11 -13.52
C ALA A 93 -5.36 10.67 -14.04
N LYS A 94 -4.30 9.86 -13.84
CA LYS A 94 -4.29 8.44 -14.25
C LYS A 94 -5.26 7.60 -13.44
N ALA A 95 -5.37 7.83 -12.13
CA ALA A 95 -6.32 7.13 -11.28
C ALA A 95 -7.77 7.45 -11.67
N LEU A 96 -8.06 8.71 -11.99
CA LEU A 96 -9.38 9.15 -12.44
C LEU A 96 -9.73 8.59 -13.84
N GLU A 97 -8.75 8.54 -14.74
CA GLU A 97 -8.91 7.99 -16.09
C GLU A 97 -9.07 6.46 -16.05
N ALA A 98 -8.35 5.76 -15.17
CA ALA A 98 -8.53 4.33 -14.94
C ALA A 98 -9.93 4.02 -14.38
N LYS A 99 -10.40 4.80 -13.39
CA LYS A 99 -11.77 4.69 -12.88
C LYS A 99 -12.79 4.89 -14.00
N ARG A 100 -12.64 5.95 -14.80
CA ARG A 100 -13.57 6.25 -15.90
C ARG A 100 -13.60 5.14 -16.94
N ARG A 101 -12.44 4.58 -17.31
CA ARG A 101 -12.36 3.43 -18.24
C ARG A 101 -12.99 2.17 -17.66
N ALA A 102 -12.81 1.90 -16.37
CA ALA A 102 -13.44 0.76 -15.70
C ALA A 102 -14.96 0.93 -15.62
N GLU A 103 -15.46 2.13 -15.32
CA GLU A 103 -16.90 2.45 -15.36
C GLU A 103 -17.49 2.28 -16.78
N GLU A 104 -16.81 2.78 -17.80
CA GLU A 104 -17.23 2.62 -19.21
C GLU A 104 -17.20 1.14 -19.66
N ALA A 105 -16.25 0.34 -19.16
CA ALA A 105 -16.14 -1.09 -19.47
C ALA A 105 -17.26 -1.93 -18.83
N ILE A 106 -17.74 -1.56 -17.64
CA ILE A 106 -18.87 -2.20 -16.97
C ILE A 106 -20.18 -1.90 -17.71
N VAL A 107 -20.34 -0.68 -18.24
CA VAL A 107 -21.56 -0.27 -18.96
C VAL A 107 -21.67 -0.93 -20.35
N ASN A 108 -20.54 -1.18 -21.03
CA ASN A 108 -20.53 -1.67 -22.41
C ASN A 108 -20.42 -3.20 -22.58
N ARG A 109 -20.20 -3.99 -21.51
CA ARG A 109 -20.03 -5.45 -21.62
C ARG A 109 -21.20 -6.22 -21.00
N THR A 110 -21.81 -7.10 -21.78
CA THR A 110 -23.02 -7.88 -21.42
C THR A 110 -22.73 -9.30 -20.89
N GLY A 111 -21.47 -9.71 -20.76
CA GLY A 111 -21.07 -11.04 -20.28
C GLY A 111 -20.77 -11.09 -18.78
N ALA A 112 -21.33 -12.06 -18.05
CA ALA A 112 -21.19 -12.17 -16.58
C ALA A 112 -19.73 -12.32 -16.08
N MET A 113 -18.84 -12.95 -16.86
CA MET A 113 -17.41 -13.03 -16.51
C MET A 113 -16.65 -11.72 -16.73
N ASP A 114 -17.01 -10.95 -17.76
CA ASP A 114 -16.37 -9.66 -18.06
C ASP A 114 -16.73 -8.59 -17.04
N VAL A 115 -17.96 -8.64 -16.51
CA VAL A 115 -18.42 -7.73 -15.46
C VAL A 115 -17.65 -7.96 -14.15
N ALA A 116 -17.35 -9.21 -13.80
CA ALA A 116 -16.60 -9.52 -12.58
C ALA A 116 -15.16 -8.97 -12.63
N LEU A 117 -14.49 -9.10 -13.79
CA LEU A 117 -13.14 -8.57 -14.00
C LEU A 117 -13.13 -7.03 -13.95
N ALA A 118 -14.10 -6.40 -14.60
CA ALA A 118 -14.23 -4.95 -14.59
C ALA A 118 -14.60 -4.39 -13.19
N GLN A 119 -15.33 -5.15 -12.37
CA GLN A 119 -15.58 -4.79 -10.97
C GLN A 119 -14.32 -4.83 -10.10
N VAL A 120 -13.41 -5.79 -10.34
CA VAL A 120 -12.12 -5.85 -9.65
C VAL A 120 -11.26 -4.65 -10.02
N GLU A 121 -11.19 -4.32 -11.30
CA GLU A 121 -10.46 -3.12 -11.77
C GLU A 121 -11.05 -1.82 -11.19
N LEU A 122 -12.38 -1.70 -11.13
CA LEU A 122 -13.04 -0.55 -10.50
C LEU A 122 -12.70 -0.46 -9.01
N ALA A 123 -12.72 -1.58 -8.28
CA ALA A 123 -12.39 -1.60 -6.86
C ALA A 123 -10.94 -1.14 -6.61
N GLN A 124 -10.01 -1.56 -7.47
CA GLN A 124 -8.61 -1.12 -7.39
C GLN A 124 -8.46 0.38 -7.67
N ALA A 125 -9.12 0.89 -8.72
CA ALA A 125 -9.08 2.32 -9.05
C ALA A 125 -9.69 3.19 -7.94
N MET A 126 -10.79 2.74 -7.32
CA MET A 126 -11.40 3.42 -6.17
C MET A 126 -10.47 3.41 -4.94
N ALA A 127 -9.77 2.31 -4.68
CA ALA A 127 -8.80 2.22 -3.59
C ALA A 127 -7.63 3.21 -3.77
N GLN A 128 -7.14 3.37 -5.01
CA GLN A 128 -6.12 4.38 -5.34
C GLN A 128 -6.61 5.81 -5.09
N LEU A 129 -7.81 6.17 -5.58
CA LEU A 129 -8.39 7.50 -5.35
C LEU A 129 -8.63 7.79 -3.85
N ALA A 130 -9.08 6.79 -3.10
CA ALA A 130 -9.26 6.91 -1.66
C ALA A 130 -7.91 7.20 -0.96
N ALA A 131 -6.82 6.53 -1.36
CA ALA A 131 -5.48 6.79 -0.84
C ALA A 131 -5.01 8.23 -1.14
N ILE A 132 -5.19 8.72 -2.38
CA ILE A 132 -4.88 10.11 -2.77
C ILE A 132 -5.64 11.11 -1.89
N SER A 133 -6.95 10.90 -1.72
CA SER A 133 -7.79 11.81 -0.93
C SER A 133 -7.38 11.88 0.55
N LYS A 134 -6.91 10.76 1.10
CA LYS A 134 -6.47 10.63 2.50
C LYS A 134 -5.13 11.32 2.72
N LEU A 135 -4.20 11.17 1.76
CA LEU A 135 -2.92 11.88 1.72
C LEU A 135 -3.11 13.40 1.65
N ARG A 136 -4.12 13.89 0.91
CA ARG A 136 -4.39 15.34 0.79
C ARG A 136 -4.98 15.96 2.06
N LYS A 137 -5.66 15.18 2.91
CA LYS A 137 -6.22 15.64 4.20
C LYS A 137 -5.20 15.65 5.35
N LEU A 138 -4.05 15.00 5.16
CA LEU A 138 -2.95 14.94 6.13
C LEU A 138 -1.92 16.07 5.92
N LYS A 139 -2.03 16.83 4.82
CA LYS A 139 -1.39 18.15 4.63
C LYS A 139 -2.30 19.26 5.13
#